data_AF-A0AAW6NW42-F1
#
_entry.id   AF-A0AAW6NW42-F1
#
_cell.length_a   1.000
_cell.length_b   1.000
_cell.length_c   1.000
_cell.angle_alpha   90.00
_cell.angle_beta   90.00
_cell.angle_gamma   90.00
#
_symmetry.space_group_name_H-M   'P 1'
#
loop_
_entity.id
_entity.type
_entity.pdbx_description
1 polymer ?
#
loop_
_entity_poly.entity_id
_entity_poly.type
_entity_poly.pdbx_seq_one_letter_code
_entity_poly.pdbx_strand_id
1 'polypeptide(L)'
;MSNIDKQAFRGQSVEGSFYLVECSNCGEMYPSNLLDGGEAIADSGDYGDCYCHLCGADDTERADWGDVNSNEAKAWNFQQKRIEALLDELEAAEKRIAELERKEQHSDRQSVIDALASSGEEWSDIEEYMQKWDAERAAAAGKGEAS
;
A
#
# COMPACT_ATOMS: atom_id res chain seq x y z
N MET A 1 6.00 -9.94 -7.35
CA MET A 1 5.88 -9.57 -5.93
C MET A 1 4.39 -9.40 -5.66
N SER A 2 3.84 -9.91 -4.56
CA SER A 2 2.44 -9.62 -4.23
C SER A 2 2.27 -8.11 -4.10
N ASN A 3 1.28 -7.52 -4.79
CA ASN A 3 0.89 -6.15 -4.55
C ASN A 3 0.32 -6.08 -3.13
N ILE A 4 1.18 -5.67 -2.19
CA ILE A 4 0.78 -5.46 -0.80
C ILE A 4 -0.16 -4.26 -0.79
N ASP A 5 -1.37 -4.44 -0.25
CA ASP A 5 -2.26 -3.33 0.02
C ASP A 5 -1.72 -2.52 1.21
N LYS A 6 -0.94 -1.48 0.91
CA LYS A 6 -0.33 -0.59 1.91
C LYS A 6 -1.39 0.10 2.78
N GLN A 7 -2.58 0.34 2.22
CA GLN A 7 -3.64 1.05 2.94
C GLN A 7 -4.24 0.18 4.05
N ALA A 8 -4.31 -1.14 3.85
CA ALA A 8 -4.81 -2.08 4.84
C ALA A 8 -3.99 -2.08 6.15
N PHE A 9 -2.71 -1.69 6.10
CA PHE A 9 -1.81 -1.65 7.26
C PHE A 9 -1.82 -0.31 8.02
N ARG A 10 -2.50 0.72 7.50
CA ARG A 10 -2.52 2.05 8.12
C ARG A 10 -3.67 2.20 9.10
N GLY A 11 -3.46 2.98 10.16
CA GLY A 11 -4.49 3.32 11.14
C GLY A 11 -4.87 2.18 12.07
N GLN A 12 -4.04 1.13 12.14
CA GLN A 12 -4.25 0.01 13.03
C GLN A 12 -3.76 0.34 14.44
N SER A 13 -4.67 0.36 15.41
CA SER A 13 -4.35 0.54 16.83
C SER A 13 -5.40 -0.12 17.74
N VAL A 14 -4.96 -0.65 18.88
CA VAL A 14 -5.82 -1.05 19.99
C VAL A 14 -5.97 0.16 20.90
N GLU A 15 -7.18 0.73 20.96
CA GLU A 15 -7.50 1.95 21.70
C GLU A 15 -8.83 1.82 22.46
N GLY A 16 -9.07 2.73 23.41
CA GLY A 16 -10.34 2.78 24.14
C GLY A 16 -10.64 1.51 24.92
N SER A 17 -11.81 0.92 24.67
CA SER A 17 -12.28 -0.32 25.29
C SER A 17 -11.98 -1.58 24.45
N PHE A 18 -11.23 -1.44 23.36
CA PHE A 18 -10.87 -2.57 22.49
C PHE A 18 -9.67 -3.34 23.04
N TYR A 19 -9.51 -4.57 22.55
CA TYR A 19 -8.46 -5.50 22.93
C TYR A 19 -7.82 -6.11 21.69
N LEU A 20 -6.63 -6.68 21.85
CA LEU A 20 -5.90 -7.30 20.75
C LEU A 20 -6.40 -8.73 20.53
N VAL A 21 -6.75 -9.04 19.28
CA VAL A 21 -7.28 -10.33 18.85
C VAL A 21 -6.27 -11.00 17.93
N GLU A 22 -6.07 -12.31 18.09
CA GLU A 22 -5.48 -13.18 17.05
C GLU A 22 -6.52 -14.20 16.60
N CYS A 23 -6.76 -14.27 15.29
CA CYS A 23 -7.55 -15.33 14.70
C CYS A 23 -6.69 -16.59 14.55
N SER A 24 -7.02 -17.70 15.23
CA SER A 24 -6.27 -18.96 15.13
C SER A 24 -6.47 -19.69 13.79
N ASN A 25 -7.48 -19.33 13.00
CA ASN A 25 -7.68 -19.88 11.65
C ASN A 25 -6.74 -19.25 10.61
N CYS A 26 -6.68 -17.91 10.54
CA CYS A 26 -5.84 -17.20 9.55
C CYS A 26 -4.51 -16.68 10.11
N GLY A 27 -4.32 -16.68 11.43
CA GLY A 27 -3.12 -16.21 12.12
C GLY A 27 -2.98 -14.69 12.22
N GLU A 28 -3.96 -13.94 11.72
CA GLU A 28 -3.89 -12.48 11.68
C GLU A 28 -4.26 -11.85 13.03
N MET A 29 -3.51 -10.82 13.40
CA MET A 29 -3.74 -10.03 14.60
C MET A 29 -4.33 -8.67 14.26
N TYR A 30 -5.40 -8.29 14.96
CA TYR A 30 -6.11 -7.05 14.71
C TYR A 30 -6.88 -6.61 15.97
N PRO A 31 -7.29 -5.33 16.07
CA PRO A 31 -8.06 -4.84 17.20
C PRO A 31 -9.52 -5.33 17.13
N SER A 32 -10.12 -5.59 18.30
CA SER A 32 -11.46 -6.18 18.37
C SER A 32 -12.60 -5.33 17.80
N ASN A 33 -12.37 -4.04 17.51
CA ASN A 33 -13.35 -3.19 16.80
C ASN A 33 -13.53 -3.55 15.32
N LEU A 34 -12.62 -4.35 14.76
CA LEU A 34 -12.72 -4.86 13.40
C LEU A 34 -13.46 -6.19 13.33
N LEU A 35 -13.97 -6.70 14.46
CA LEU A 35 -14.77 -7.91 14.46
C LEU A 35 -16.14 -7.67 13.84
N ASP A 36 -16.58 -8.63 13.03
CA ASP A 36 -17.93 -8.68 12.49
C ASP A 36 -18.84 -9.53 13.40
N GLY A 37 -20.15 -9.32 13.36
CA GLY A 37 -21.12 -10.06 14.19
C GLY A 37 -21.88 -9.15 15.17
N GLY A 38 -22.67 -9.77 16.06
CA GLY A 38 -23.41 -9.04 17.11
C GLY A 38 -24.69 -8.36 16.60
N GLU A 39 -25.57 -9.10 15.91
CA GLU A 39 -26.93 -8.62 15.64
C GLU A 39 -27.65 -8.26 16.96
N ALA A 40 -28.73 -7.49 16.88
CA ALA A 40 -29.39 -6.83 18.02
C ALA A 40 -29.94 -7.76 19.13
N ILE A 41 -29.80 -9.08 19.01
CA ILE A 41 -30.21 -10.11 19.98
C ILE A 41 -28.97 -10.83 20.54
N ALA A 42 -27.92 -10.07 20.87
CA ALA A 42 -26.62 -10.58 21.35
C ALA A 42 -26.64 -11.20 22.77
N ASP A 43 -27.78 -11.67 23.25
CA ASP A 43 -27.98 -12.14 24.64
C ASP A 43 -28.71 -13.49 24.76
N SER A 44 -28.88 -14.27 23.69
CA SER A 44 -29.64 -15.52 23.73
C SER A 44 -28.83 -16.84 23.75
N GLY A 45 -27.49 -16.76 23.75
CA GLY A 45 -26.63 -17.96 23.79
C GLY A 45 -26.62 -18.73 22.47
N ASP A 46 -26.79 -18.02 21.36
CA ASP A 46 -26.72 -18.51 19.99
C ASP A 46 -25.37 -18.21 19.34
N TYR A 47 -24.86 -19.24 18.67
CA TYR A 47 -23.70 -19.21 17.77
C TYR A 47 -23.72 -17.98 16.85
N GLY A 48 -22.67 -17.17 16.84
CA GLY A 48 -22.45 -16.15 15.81
C GLY A 48 -22.38 -14.68 16.26
N ASP A 49 -21.95 -14.45 17.49
CA ASP A 49 -21.74 -13.11 18.06
C ASP A 49 -20.47 -12.41 17.55
N CYS A 50 -19.45 -13.18 17.14
CA CYS A 50 -18.13 -12.65 16.79
C CYS A 50 -17.45 -13.45 15.66
N TYR A 51 -17.10 -12.80 14.55
CA TYR A 51 -16.44 -13.40 13.38
C TYR A 51 -15.17 -12.63 12.98
N CYS A 52 -14.20 -13.35 12.42
CA CYS A 52 -13.01 -12.74 11.84
C CYS A 52 -13.37 -12.00 10.54
N HIS A 53 -13.10 -10.70 10.46
CA HIS A 53 -13.37 -9.88 9.26
C HIS A 53 -12.53 -10.24 8.02
N LEU A 54 -11.47 -11.03 8.20
CA LEU A 54 -10.57 -11.44 7.11
C LEU A 54 -10.94 -12.79 6.50
N CYS A 55 -11.34 -13.76 7.32
CA CYS A 55 -11.59 -15.13 6.87
C CYS A 55 -12.98 -15.69 7.23
N GLY A 56 -13.78 -14.97 8.02
CA GLY A 56 -15.12 -15.38 8.43
C GLY A 56 -15.19 -16.51 9.47
N ALA A 57 -14.06 -16.92 10.06
CA ALA A 57 -14.04 -17.93 11.12
C ALA A 57 -14.80 -17.42 12.36
N ASP A 58 -15.53 -18.34 13.01
CA ASP A 58 -16.28 -18.08 14.23
C ASP A 58 -15.38 -18.00 15.48
N ASP A 59 -15.97 -17.58 16.61
CA ASP A 59 -15.26 -17.25 17.85
C ASP A 59 -14.55 -18.45 18.53
N THR A 60 -14.78 -19.70 18.09
CA THR A 60 -14.15 -20.87 18.72
C THR A 60 -12.65 -20.98 18.47
N GLU A 61 -12.10 -20.19 17.56
CA GLU A 61 -10.70 -20.20 17.16
C GLU A 61 -10.04 -18.83 17.36
N ARG A 62 -10.19 -18.21 18.53
CA ARG A 62 -9.64 -16.88 18.82
C ARG A 62 -8.84 -16.80 20.11
N ALA A 63 -7.68 -16.14 20.04
CA ALA A 63 -6.89 -15.80 21.21
C ALA A 63 -7.03 -14.30 21.54
N ASP A 64 -7.43 -14.02 22.79
CA ASP A 64 -7.41 -12.68 23.39
C ASP A 64 -6.02 -12.41 23.95
N TRP A 65 -5.34 -11.39 23.41
CA TRP A 65 -4.01 -10.95 23.81
C TRP A 65 -4.02 -9.75 24.75
N GLY A 66 -5.19 -9.32 25.21
CA GLY A 66 -5.36 -8.34 26.29
C GLY A 66 -5.79 -6.95 25.82
N ASP A 67 -6.26 -6.16 26.79
CA ASP A 67 -6.75 -4.80 26.59
C ASP A 67 -5.64 -3.79 26.24
N VAL A 68 -6.03 -2.54 25.95
CA VAL A 68 -5.12 -1.42 25.62
C VAL A 68 -3.95 -1.20 26.62
N ASN A 69 -4.09 -1.63 27.88
CA ASN A 69 -3.07 -1.51 28.91
C ASN A 69 -2.16 -2.73 29.05
N SER A 70 -2.47 -3.84 28.39
CA SER A 70 -1.62 -5.04 28.33
C SER A 70 -0.26 -4.74 27.68
N ASN A 71 0.75 -5.57 27.96
CA ASN A 71 2.08 -5.39 27.37
C ASN A 71 2.06 -5.75 25.88
N GLU A 72 1.24 -6.72 25.52
CA GLU A 72 1.01 -7.28 24.20
C GLU A 72 0.39 -6.21 23.29
N ALA A 73 -0.73 -5.59 23.69
CA ALA A 73 -1.36 -4.50 22.92
C ALA A 73 -0.42 -3.29 22.78
N LYS A 74 0.37 -2.96 23.81
CA LYS A 74 1.37 -1.88 23.73
C LYS A 74 2.49 -2.19 22.74
N ALA A 75 3.01 -3.42 22.77
CA ALA A 75 4.06 -3.86 21.85
C ALA A 75 3.56 -3.87 20.41
N TRP A 76 2.34 -4.39 20.18
CA TRP A 76 1.71 -4.40 18.86
C TRP A 76 1.44 -2.98 18.35
N ASN A 77 0.85 -2.09 19.17
CA ASN A 77 0.66 -0.67 18.81
C ASN A 77 1.99 0.03 18.48
N PHE A 78 3.07 -0.29 19.19
CA PHE A 78 4.40 0.22 18.88
C PHE A 78 4.90 -0.29 17.52
N GLN A 79 4.65 -1.56 17.19
CA GLN A 79 4.99 -2.13 15.88
C GLN A 79 4.17 -1.48 14.75
N GLN A 80 2.86 -1.29 14.92
CA GLN A 80 2.01 -0.64 13.91
C GLN A 80 2.51 0.77 13.56
N LYS A 81 2.88 1.58 14.56
CA LYS A 81 3.48 2.90 14.33
C LYS A 81 4.79 2.87 13.53
N ARG A 82 5.60 1.82 13.69
CA ARG A 82 6.82 1.65 12.89
C ARG A 82 6.50 1.22 11.47
N ILE A 83 5.49 0.38 11.28
CA ILE A 83 5.00 -0.01 9.95
C ILE A 83 4.51 1.25 9.22
N GLU A 84 3.70 2.09 9.87
CA GLU A 84 3.24 3.36 9.29
C GLU A 84 4.40 4.28 8.87
N ALA A 85 5.41 4.44 9.72
CA ALA A 85 6.60 5.23 9.39
C ALA A 85 7.37 4.66 8.18
N LEU A 86 7.48 3.33 8.08
CA LEU A 86 8.12 2.68 6.93
C LEU A 86 7.29 2.83 5.65
N LEU A 87 5.96 2.80 5.75
CA LEU A 87 5.07 3.06 4.61
C LEU A 87 5.21 4.50 4.12
N ASP A 88 5.29 5.48 5.02
CA ASP A 88 5.54 6.89 4.68
C ASP A 88 6.88 7.07 3.95
N GLU A 89 7.94 6.44 4.45
CA GLU A 89 9.27 6.46 3.80
C GLU A 89 9.24 5.80 2.42
N LEU A 90 8.55 4.67 2.29
CA LEU A 90 8.42 3.95 1.03
C LEU A 90 7.65 4.77 -0.01
N GLU A 91 6.52 5.35 0.36
CA GLU A 91 5.74 6.22 -0.53
C GLU A 91 6.52 7.48 -0.94
N ALA A 92 7.27 8.08 -0.02
CA ALA A 92 8.14 9.21 -0.33
C ALA A 92 9.28 8.82 -1.29
N ALA A 93 9.87 7.62 -1.12
CA ALA A 93 10.89 7.10 -2.01
C ALA A 93 10.33 6.82 -3.41
N GLU A 94 9.16 6.17 -3.52
CA GLU A 94 8.48 5.91 -4.79
C GLU A 94 8.16 7.21 -5.54
N LYS A 95 7.64 8.23 -4.82
CA LYS A 95 7.40 9.56 -5.40
C LYS A 95 8.69 10.20 -5.91
N ARG A 96 9.79 10.06 -5.18
CA ARG A 96 11.09 10.61 -5.58
C ARG A 96 11.64 9.88 -6.81
N ILE A 97 11.48 8.56 -6.90
CA ILE A 97 11.87 7.76 -8.08
C ILE A 97 11.08 8.26 -9.30
N ALA A 98 9.75 8.34 -9.21
CA ALA A 98 8.92 8.83 -10.30
C ALA A 98 9.29 10.25 -10.74
N GLU A 99 9.64 11.14 -9.80
CA GLU A 99 10.11 12.49 -10.15
C GLU A 99 11.46 12.47 -10.87
N LEU A 100 12.40 11.63 -10.42
CA LEU A 100 13.72 11.49 -11.03
C LEU A 100 13.62 10.89 -12.44
N GLU A 101 12.80 9.86 -12.64
CA GLU A 101 12.54 9.25 -13.95
C GLU A 101 11.97 10.29 -14.93
N ARG A 102 11.04 11.13 -14.48
CA ARG A 102 10.52 12.23 -15.31
C ARG A 102 11.59 13.27 -15.67
N LYS A 103 12.48 13.59 -14.72
CA LYS A 103 13.60 14.54 -14.96
C LYS A 103 14.63 13.95 -15.91
N GLU A 104 14.97 12.68 -15.75
CA GLU A 104 15.87 11.95 -16.64
C GLU A 104 15.30 11.91 -18.06
N GLN A 105 14.02 11.56 -18.23
CA GLN A 105 13.36 11.56 -19.53
C GLN A 105 13.41 12.95 -20.20
N HIS A 106 13.19 14.02 -19.44
CA HIS A 106 13.29 15.38 -19.97
C HIS A 106 14.74 15.75 -20.33
N SER A 107 15.71 15.36 -19.51
CA SER A 107 17.14 15.60 -19.76
C SER A 107 17.61 14.87 -21.03
N ASP A 108 17.25 13.60 -21.17
CA ASP A 108 17.50 12.79 -22.37
C ASP A 108 16.93 13.48 -23.61
N ARG A 109 15.66 13.88 -23.54
CA ARG A 109 14.95 14.54 -24.63
C ARG A 109 15.67 15.82 -25.07
N GLN A 110 16.07 16.65 -24.12
CA GLN A 110 16.79 17.90 -24.42
C GLN A 110 18.16 17.63 -25.02
N SER A 111 18.90 16.64 -24.51
CA SER A 111 20.23 16.30 -25.02
C SER A 111 20.21 15.87 -26.50
N VAL A 112 19.15 15.16 -26.91
CA VAL A 112 18.95 14.75 -28.31
C VAL A 112 18.64 15.96 -29.19
N ILE A 113 17.79 16.87 -28.73
CA ILE A 113 17.48 18.12 -29.44
C ILE A 113 18.75 18.94 -29.64
N ASP A 114 19.54 19.14 -28.58
CA ASP A 114 20.77 19.91 -28.63
C ASP A 114 21.79 19.29 -29.60
N ALA A 115 21.90 17.95 -29.62
CA ALA A 115 22.77 17.24 -30.54
C ALA A 115 22.34 17.43 -32.01
N LEU A 116 21.05 17.27 -32.32
CA LEU A 116 20.52 17.44 -33.68
C LEU A 116 20.63 18.89 -34.17
N ALA A 117 20.33 19.85 -33.29
CA ALA A 117 20.51 21.27 -33.61
C ALA A 117 21.99 21.60 -33.87
N SER A 118 22.91 20.98 -33.12
CA SER A 118 24.36 21.18 -33.31
C SER A 118 24.90 20.56 -34.59
N SER A 119 24.27 19.50 -35.12
CA SER A 119 24.61 18.92 -36.42
C SER A 119 24.07 19.71 -37.61
N GLY A 120 23.28 20.76 -37.37
CA GLY A 120 22.73 21.62 -38.41
C GLY A 120 21.46 21.06 -39.07
N GLU A 121 20.75 20.15 -38.40
CA GLU A 121 19.44 19.67 -38.85
C GLU A 121 18.43 20.82 -38.83
N GLU A 122 17.54 20.86 -39.82
CA GLU A 122 16.46 21.84 -39.88
C GLU A 122 15.43 21.56 -38.77
N TRP A 123 14.84 22.63 -38.24
CA TRP A 123 13.93 22.53 -37.09
C TRP A 123 12.71 21.63 -37.35
N SER A 124 12.23 21.57 -38.61
CA SER A 124 11.13 20.68 -39.02
C SER A 124 11.49 19.21 -38.84
N ASP A 125 12.72 18.85 -39.15
CA ASP A 125 13.18 17.46 -39.18
C ASP A 125 13.49 16.99 -37.76
N ILE A 126 13.99 17.90 -36.91
CA ILE A 126 14.13 17.69 -35.47
C ILE A 126 12.74 17.46 -34.83
N GLU A 127 11.75 18.28 -35.18
CA GLU A 127 10.40 18.15 -34.62
C GLU A 127 9.75 16.80 -34.98
N GLU A 128 9.82 16.41 -36.26
CA GLU A 128 9.31 15.11 -36.72
C GLU A 128 10.02 13.93 -36.02
N TYR A 129 11.35 14.00 -35.90
CA TYR A 129 12.13 13.00 -35.18
C TYR A 129 11.71 12.89 -33.71
N MET A 130 11.58 14.02 -33.01
CA MET A 130 11.20 14.02 -31.59
C MET A 130 9.77 13.52 -31.36
N GLN A 131 8.83 13.79 -32.27
CA GLN A 131 7.49 13.21 -32.20
C GLN A 131 7.52 11.67 -32.27
N LYS A 132 8.33 11.12 -33.17
CA LYS A 132 8.51 9.67 -33.27
C LYS A 132 9.21 9.09 -32.02
N TRP A 133 10.23 9.76 -31.53
CA TRP A 133 10.97 9.38 -30.31
C TRP A 133 10.07 9.36 -29.07
N ASP A 134 9.25 10.41 -28.88
CA ASP A 134 8.29 10.52 -27.78
C ASP A 134 7.23 9.40 -27.89
N ALA A 135 6.73 9.10 -29.09
CA ALA A 135 5.75 8.03 -29.34
C ALA A 135 6.31 6.62 -29.04
N GLU A 136 7.56 6.34 -29.43
CA GLU A 136 8.22 5.06 -29.16
C GLU A 136 8.44 4.84 -27.66
N ARG A 137 8.88 5.87 -26.93
CA ARG A 137 9.05 5.80 -25.47
C ARG A 137 7.71 5.66 -24.72
N ALA A 138 6.66 6.37 -25.15
CA ALA A 138 5.33 6.21 -24.59
C ALA A 138 4.79 4.77 -24.80
N ALA A 139 4.99 4.21 -25.98
CA ALA A 139 4.60 2.83 -26.29
C ALA A 139 5.40 1.77 -25.51
N ALA A 140 6.65 2.07 -25.11
CA ALA A 140 7.46 1.21 -24.27
C ALA A 140 7.00 1.24 -22.80
N ALA A 141 6.66 2.42 -22.26
CA ALA A 141 6.17 2.58 -20.90
C ALA A 141 4.85 1.81 -20.66
N GLY A 142 3.91 1.87 -21.61
CA GLY A 142 2.63 1.16 -21.52
C GLY A 142 2.70 -0.37 -21.61
N LYS A 143 3.87 -0.96 -21.91
CA LYS A 143 4.08 -2.42 -21.94
C LYS A 143 4.61 -2.99 -20.62
N GLY A 144 5.01 -2.15 -19.67
CA GLY A 144 5.59 -2.56 -18.38
C GLY A 144 4.56 -2.92 -17.29
N GLU A 145 3.27 -2.66 -17.49
CA GLU A 145 2.22 -2.84 -16.47
C GLU A 145 1.52 -4.22 -16.52
N ALA A 146 1.95 -5.12 -17.41
CA ALA A 146 1.38 -6.44 -17.58
C ALA A 146 2.40 -7.57 -17.31
N SER A 147 2.92 -7.67 -16.07
CA SER A 147 3.64 -8.86 -15.57
C SER A 147 3.64 -8.93 -14.05
#